data_AF-A0A538EKB4-F1
#
_entry.id   AF-A0A538EKB4-F1
#
_cell.length_a   1.000
_cell.length_b   1.000
_cell.length_c   1.000
_cell.angle_alpha   90.00
_cell.angle_beta   90.00
_cell.angle_gamma   90.00
#
_symmetry.space_group_name_H-M   'P 1'
#
loop_
_entity.id
_entity.type
_entity.pdbx_description
1 polymer ?
#
loop_
_entity_poly.entity_id
_entity_poly.type
_entity_poly.pdbx_seq_one_letter_code
_entity_poly.pdbx_strand_id
1 'polypeptide(L)'
;MTTTRNGGAMNATALRKRVTEGLIREIDEVQFPSVTMLNRVEPELATRDDLATYAETLVKKVEAARYPSISLLNRLDSLFGRLDQLEQLERRQQRESARNDDAGED
;
A
#
# COMPACT_ATOMS: atom_id res chain seq x y z
N MET A 1 40.62 17.14 14.35
CA MET A 1 40.02 15.88 13.88
C MET A 1 38.59 15.82 14.41
N THR A 2 37.64 16.39 13.67
CA THR A 2 36.22 16.45 14.05
C THR A 2 35.47 15.40 13.25
N THR A 3 35.15 14.28 13.88
CA THR A 3 34.25 13.27 13.34
C THR A 3 32.83 13.74 13.56
N THR A 4 32.26 14.39 12.54
CA THR A 4 30.82 14.65 12.47
C THR A 4 30.12 13.30 12.32
N ARG A 5 29.62 12.76 13.43
CA ARG A 5 28.64 11.66 13.41
C ARG A 5 27.34 12.23 12.84
N ASN A 6 27.13 12.05 11.54
CA ASN A 6 25.82 12.21 10.90
C ASN A 6 24.88 11.09 11.39
N GLY A 7 24.46 11.20 12.64
CA GLY A 7 23.22 10.58 13.10
C GLY A 7 22.08 11.41 12.52
N GLY A 8 21.73 11.20 11.25
CA GLY A 8 20.58 11.83 10.64
C GLY A 8 19.35 11.47 11.47
N ALA A 9 18.76 12.46 12.14
CA ALA A 9 17.60 12.27 12.99
C ALA A 9 16.51 11.56 12.17
N MET A 10 16.12 10.35 12.56
CA MET A 10 14.96 9.68 11.97
C MET A 10 13.76 10.59 12.18
N ASN A 11 13.29 11.22 11.11
CA ASN A 11 12.11 12.07 11.18
C ASN A 11 10.84 11.20 11.37
N ALA A 12 9.74 11.84 11.75
CA ALA A 12 8.48 11.13 12.03
C ALA A 12 7.99 10.29 10.83
N THR A 13 8.23 10.76 9.59
CA THR A 13 7.87 10.03 8.37
C THR A 13 8.67 8.74 8.22
N ALA A 14 9.98 8.78 8.46
CA ALA A 14 10.84 7.61 8.41
C ALA A 14 10.47 6.58 9.50
N LEU A 15 10.16 7.05 10.72
CA LEU A 15 9.70 6.17 11.81
C LEU A 15 8.34 5.53 11.49
N ARG A 16 7.40 6.31 10.96
CA ARG A 16 6.08 5.82 10.52
C ARG A 16 6.21 4.74 9.45
N LYS A 17 7.01 5.01 8.41
CA LYS A 17 7.29 4.02 7.36
C LYS A 17 7.88 2.73 7.93
N ARG A 18 8.87 2.84 8.83
CA ARG A 18 9.48 1.67 9.47
C ARG A 18 8.48 0.84 10.29
N VAL A 19 7.56 1.49 11.01
CA VAL A 19 6.50 0.81 11.77
C VAL A 19 5.53 0.12 10.82
N THR A 20 5.08 0.80 9.76
CA THR A 20 4.17 0.23 8.75
C THR A 20 4.78 -1.00 8.07
N GLU A 21 6.05 -0.91 7.63
CA GLU A 21 6.76 -2.04 7.03
C GLU A 21 6.92 -3.22 8.01
N GLY A 22 7.16 -2.92 9.30
CA GLY A 22 7.21 -3.95 10.34
C GLY A 22 5.89 -4.68 10.50
N LEU A 23 4.79 -3.94 10.55
CA LEU A 23 3.44 -4.51 10.65
C LEU A 23 3.05 -5.32 9.41
N ILE A 24 3.41 -4.87 8.21
CA ILE A 24 3.17 -5.62 6.96
C ILE A 24 3.89 -6.97 7.01
N ARG A 25 5.17 -7.00 7.42
CA ARG A 25 5.92 -8.26 7.58
C ARG A 25 5.25 -9.18 8.60
N GLU A 26 4.86 -8.64 9.75
CA GLU A 26 4.20 -9.43 10.78
C GLU A 26 2.86 -10.00 10.28
N ILE A 27 2.07 -9.21 9.54
CA ILE A 27 0.82 -9.66 8.90
C ILE A 27 1.10 -10.81 7.92
N ASP A 28 2.18 -10.73 7.14
CA ASP A 28 2.58 -11.78 6.20
C ASP A 28 3.06 -13.06 6.90
N GLU A 29 3.62 -12.97 8.10
CA GLU A 29 4.12 -14.14 8.84
C GLU A 29 3.02 -14.85 9.63
N VAL A 30 2.07 -14.11 10.23
CA VAL A 30 1.08 -14.71 11.14
C VAL A 30 -0.11 -15.31 10.40
N GLN A 31 -0.67 -16.40 10.93
CA GLN A 31 -1.86 -17.05 10.35
C GLN A 31 -3.13 -16.19 10.51
N PHE A 32 -3.27 -15.53 11.66
CA PHE A 32 -4.44 -14.72 12.01
C PHE A 32 -3.99 -13.33 12.45
N PRO A 33 -3.76 -12.39 11.51
CA PRO A 33 -3.37 -11.03 11.85
C PRO A 33 -4.50 -10.34 12.62
N SER A 34 -4.13 -9.57 13.63
CA SER A 34 -5.13 -8.85 14.43
C SER A 34 -5.76 -7.71 13.62
N VAL A 35 -7.06 -7.47 13.83
CA VAL A 35 -7.79 -6.34 13.23
C VAL A 35 -7.10 -5.01 13.51
N THR A 36 -6.51 -4.85 14.69
CA THR A 36 -5.76 -3.65 15.08
C THR A 36 -4.53 -3.41 14.21
N MET A 37 -3.76 -4.47 13.90
CA MET A 37 -2.60 -4.36 13.01
C MET A 37 -3.02 -3.96 11.59
N LEU A 38 -4.05 -4.62 11.06
CA LEU A 38 -4.59 -4.32 9.72
C LEU A 38 -5.06 -2.86 9.64
N ASN A 39 -5.85 -2.41 10.63
CA ASN A 39 -6.34 -1.03 10.72
C ASN A 39 -5.21 0.01 10.80
N ARG A 40 -4.05 -0.36 11.34
CA ARG A 40 -2.92 0.55 11.50
C ARG A 40 -2.14 0.73 10.20
N VAL A 41 -2.09 -0.31 9.36
CA VAL A 41 -1.37 -0.33 8.08
C VAL A 41 -2.17 0.36 6.97
N GLU A 42 -3.46 0.05 6.85
CA GLU A 42 -4.28 0.46 5.71
C GLU A 42 -4.32 1.97 5.41
N PRO A 43 -4.35 2.88 6.41
CA PRO A 43 -4.29 4.33 6.14
C PRO A 43 -2.95 4.81 5.59
N GLU A 44 -1.88 4.03 5.78
CA GLU A 44 -0.51 4.38 5.39
C GLU A 44 -0.18 3.92 3.96
N LEU A 45 -1.09 3.17 3.30
CA LEU A 45 -0.94 2.70 1.92
C LEU A 45 -1.31 3.83 0.95
N ALA A 46 -0.29 4.56 0.49
CA ALA A 46 -0.48 5.77 -0.30
C ALA A 46 -0.34 5.54 -1.81
N THR A 47 0.39 4.50 -2.23
CA THR A 47 0.67 4.23 -3.65
C THR A 47 -0.08 3.00 -4.15
N ARG A 48 -0.22 2.89 -5.47
CA ARG A 48 -0.75 1.70 -6.13
C ARG A 48 0.05 0.45 -5.76
N ASP A 49 1.38 0.57 -5.71
CA ASP A 49 2.27 -0.55 -5.40
C ASP A 49 2.13 -1.01 -3.94
N ASP A 50 1.97 -0.07 -2.99
CA ASP A 50 1.73 -0.39 -1.58
C ASP A 50 0.40 -1.14 -1.42
N LEU A 51 -0.66 -0.65 -2.07
CA LEU A 51 -1.98 -1.27 -2.05
C LEU A 51 -1.96 -2.67 -2.67
N ALA A 52 -1.27 -2.84 -3.80
CA ALA A 52 -1.17 -4.12 -4.51
C ALA A 52 -0.41 -5.15 -3.66
N THR A 53 0.74 -4.77 -3.09
CA THR A 53 1.55 -5.64 -2.24
C THR A 53 0.77 -6.10 -1.00
N TYR A 54 0.06 -5.16 -0.36
CA TYR A 54 -0.75 -5.48 0.80
C TYR A 54 -1.97 -6.35 0.44
N ALA A 55 -2.65 -6.06 -0.68
CA ALA A 55 -3.76 -6.87 -1.17
C ALA A 55 -3.31 -8.31 -1.48
N GLU A 56 -2.16 -8.50 -2.12
CA GLU A 56 -1.59 -9.83 -2.39
C GLU A 56 -1.34 -10.59 -1.08
N THR A 57 -0.82 -9.90 -0.06
CA THR A 57 -0.63 -10.49 1.28
C THR A 57 -1.96 -10.97 1.85
N LEU A 58 -3.03 -10.17 1.79
CA LEU A 58 -4.35 -10.57 2.30
C LEU A 58 -4.99 -11.69 1.47
N VAL A 59 -4.79 -11.71 0.14
CA VAL A 59 -5.22 -12.82 -0.73
C VAL A 59 -4.59 -14.14 -0.26
N LYS A 60 -3.27 -14.16 -0.04
CA LYS A 60 -2.58 -15.35 0.50
C LYS A 60 -3.19 -15.84 1.81
N LYS A 61 -3.62 -14.92 2.69
CA LYS A 61 -4.30 -15.29 3.94
C LYS A 61 -5.67 -15.88 3.73
N VAL A 62 -6.43 -15.34 2.78
CA VAL A 62 -7.74 -15.89 2.42
C VAL A 62 -7.59 -17.28 1.80
N GLU A 63 -6.63 -17.48 0.90
CA GLU A 63 -6.34 -18.77 0.26
C GLU A 63 -5.87 -19.83 1.26
N ALA A 64 -5.08 -19.44 2.27
CA ALA A 64 -4.60 -20.34 3.32
C ALA A 64 -5.66 -20.67 4.38
N ALA A 65 -6.74 -19.89 4.48
CA ALA A 65 -7.76 -20.06 5.50
C ALA A 65 -8.87 -21.01 5.04
N ARG A 66 -9.16 -22.04 5.85
CA ARG A 66 -10.35 -22.89 5.62
C ARG A 66 -11.67 -22.11 5.70
N TYR A 67 -11.71 -21.11 6.59
CA TYR A 67 -12.84 -20.21 6.79
C TYR A 67 -12.33 -18.77 6.89
N PRO A 68 -12.14 -18.06 5.76
CA PRO A 68 -11.70 -16.69 5.78
C PRO A 68 -12.73 -15.80 6.51
N SER A 69 -12.24 -14.84 7.29
CA SER A 69 -13.14 -13.96 8.03
C SER A 69 -13.81 -12.96 7.08
N ILE A 70 -15.08 -12.63 7.36
CA ILE A 70 -15.81 -11.57 6.63
C ILE A 70 -15.03 -10.24 6.67
N SER A 71 -14.32 -9.97 7.77
CA SER A 71 -13.48 -8.76 7.84
C SER A 71 -12.34 -8.76 6.83
N LEU A 72 -11.69 -9.89 6.56
CA LEU A 72 -10.64 -9.97 5.54
C LEU A 72 -11.21 -9.82 4.13
N LEU A 73 -12.37 -10.43 3.86
CA LEU A 73 -13.05 -10.32 2.56
C LEU A 73 -13.46 -8.87 2.26
N ASN A 74 -14.11 -8.20 3.22
CA ASN A 74 -14.53 -6.80 3.06
C ASN A 74 -13.34 -5.84 2.86
N ARG A 75 -12.18 -6.15 3.48
CA ARG A 75 -10.94 -5.39 3.27
C ARG A 75 -10.43 -5.56 1.85
N LEU A 76 -10.40 -6.79 1.34
CA LEU A 76 -10.00 -7.06 -0.04
C LEU A 76 -10.89 -6.33 -1.05
N ASP A 77 -12.22 -6.38 -0.88
CA ASP A 77 -13.15 -5.65 -1.74
C ASP A 77 -12.84 -4.14 -1.76
N SER A 78 -12.54 -3.57 -0.57
CA SER A 78 -12.18 -2.17 -0.44
C SER A 78 -10.83 -1.83 -1.09
N LEU A 79 -9.84 -2.72 -0.99
CA LEU A 79 -8.52 -2.57 -1.61
C LEU A 79 -8.62 -2.65 -3.13
N PHE A 80 -9.37 -3.61 -3.67
CA PHE A 80 -9.61 -3.74 -5.11
C PHE A 80 -10.33 -2.50 -5.66
N GLY A 81 -11.35 -2.01 -4.97
CA GLY A 81 -12.01 -0.76 -5.36
C GLY A 81 -11.06 0.45 -5.40
N ARG A 82 -10.09 0.54 -4.47
CA ARG A 82 -9.07 1.60 -4.49
C ARG A 82 -8.06 1.42 -5.62
N LEU A 83 -7.63 0.19 -5.89
CA LEU A 83 -6.71 -0.11 -7.00
C LEU A 83 -7.35 0.26 -8.34
N ASP A 84 -8.59 -0.15 -8.58
CA ASP A 84 -9.33 0.18 -9.80
C ASP A 84 -9.45 1.70 -10.00
N GLN A 85 -9.72 2.45 -8.92
CA GLN A 85 -9.79 3.90 -8.97
C GLN A 85 -8.46 4.54 -9.39
N LEU A 86 -7.34 4.10 -8.80
CA LEU A 86 -6.01 4.60 -9.15
C LEU A 86 -5.66 4.29 -10.60
N GLU A 87 -5.92 3.06 -11.07
CA GLU A 87 -5.66 2.69 -12.47
C GLU A 87 -6.51 3.51 -13.46
N GLN A 88 -7.76 3.80 -13.13
CA GLN A 88 -8.60 4.65 -13.96
C GLN A 88 -8.07 6.08 -14.03
N LEU A 89 -7.58 6.63 -12.92
CA LEU A 89 -7.00 7.97 -12.87
C LEU A 89 -5.72 8.04 -13.70
N GLU A 90 -4.84 7.05 -13.60
CA GLU A 90 -3.61 6.96 -14.40
C GLU A 90 -3.92 6.89 -15.89
N ARG A 91 -4.88 6.04 -16.29
CA ARG A 91 -5.32 5.93 -17.69
C ARG A 91 -5.91 7.24 -18.22
N ARG A 92 -6.65 7.98 -17.39
CA ARG A 92 -7.20 9.30 -17.77
C ARG A 92 -6.08 10.31 -17.98
N GLN A 93 -5.14 10.40 -17.05
CA GLN A 93 -3.99 11.29 -17.16
C GLN A 93 -3.15 10.98 -18.41
N GLN A 94 -2.86 9.71 -18.68
CA GLN A 94 -2.12 9.29 -19.87
C GLN A 94 -2.81 9.71 -21.17
N ARG A 95 -4.15 9.57 -21.24
CA ARG A 95 -4.94 10.01 -22.40
C ARG A 95 -4.92 11.51 -22.57
N GLU A 96 -4.95 12.27 -21.48
CA GLU A 96 -4.87 13.73 -21.50
C GLU A 96 -3.48 14.21 -21.92
N SER A 97 -2.41 13.59 -21.42
CA SER A 97 -1.03 13.87 -21.86
C SER A 97 -0.85 13.62 -23.36
N ALA A 98 -1.25 12.43 -23.85
CA ALA A 98 -1.15 12.09 -25.27
C ALA A 98 -1.93 13.04 -26.18
N ARG A 99 -3.08 13.56 -25.71
CA ARG A 99 -3.88 14.55 -26.46
C ARG A 99 -3.23 15.93 -26.48
N ASN A 100 -2.58 16.34 -25.39
CA ASN A 100 -1.91 17.63 -25.31
C ASN A 100 -0.62 17.65 -26.14
N ASP A 101 0.08 16.52 -26.24
CA ASP A 101 1.29 16.39 -27.05
C ASP A 101 0.99 16.49 -28.57
N ASP A 102 -0.12 15.88 -29.04
CA ASP A 102 -0.58 15.93 -30.44
C ASP A 102 -1.04 17.33 -30.88
N ALA A 103 -1.52 18.17 -29.94
CA ALA A 103 -1.99 19.53 -30.23
C ALA A 103 -0.87 20.58 -30.26
N GLY A 104 0.39 20.20 -29.97
CA GLY A 104 1.55 21.10 -29.90
C GLY A 104 2.46 21.08 -31.14
N GLU A 105 2.13 20.30 -32.18
CA GLU A 105 2.95 20.12 -33.39
C GLU A 105 2.44 20.88 -34.65
N ASP A 106 1.42 21.75 -34.52
CA ASP A 106 0.94 22.68 -35.58
C ASP A 106 1.42 24.13 -35.35
#